data_AF-A0A537JTZ0-F1
#
_entry.id   AF-A0A537JTZ0-F1
#
_cell.length_a   1.000
_cell.length_b   1.000
_cell.length_c   1.000
_cell.angle_alpha   90.00
_cell.angle_beta   90.00
_cell.angle_gamma   90.00
#
_symmetry.space_group_name_H-M   'P 1'
#
loop_
_entity.id
_entity.type
_entity.pdbx_description
1 polymer ?
#
loop_
_entity_poly.entity_id
_entity_poly.type
_entity_poly.pdbx_seq_one_letter_code
_entity_poly.pdbx_strand_id
1 'polypeptide(L)'
;TELATDLANNTVASYNFITPNLIDDMHDGTIAQGDTWLATHVPVILNSAAYKQGGVIFITWDEGEGGDGPIGMIVLSPKAKVGYQNSIHYDHSSTLRTVEEILKVSPMLGGAANQTDLSDLFTSFP
;
A
#
# COMPACT_ATOMS: atom_id res chain seq x y z
N THR A 1 -16.09 -9.07 7.92
CA THR A 1 -15.15 -8.07 7.38
C THR A 1 -15.94 -7.16 6.48
N GLU A 2 -15.94 -5.84 6.74
CA GLU A 2 -16.72 -4.87 5.95
C GLU A 2 -16.11 -4.66 4.55
N LEU A 3 -14.77 -4.68 4.44
CA LEU A 3 -14.06 -4.44 3.18
C LEU A 3 -14.51 -5.36 2.02
N ALA A 4 -14.71 -6.66 2.28
CA ALA A 4 -15.12 -7.60 1.22
C ALA A 4 -16.53 -7.28 0.70
N THR A 5 -17.45 -6.92 1.59
CA THR A 5 -18.80 -6.49 1.25
C THR A 5 -18.75 -5.19 0.45
N ASP A 6 -17.93 -4.23 0.87
CA ASP A 6 -17.79 -2.94 0.20
C ASP A 6 -17.17 -3.05 -1.20
N LEU A 7 -16.17 -3.93 -1.37
CA LEU A 7 -15.59 -4.23 -2.67
C LEU A 7 -16.60 -4.91 -3.62
N ALA A 8 -17.45 -5.80 -3.08
CA ALA A 8 -18.46 -6.48 -3.87
C ALA A 8 -19.61 -5.54 -4.30
N ASN A 9 -19.96 -4.59 -3.44
CA ASN A 9 -21.04 -3.63 -3.68
C ASN A 9 -20.59 -2.33 -4.35
N ASN A 10 -19.29 -2.17 -4.63
CA ASN A 10 -18.69 -0.93 -5.12
C ASN A 10 -18.94 0.29 -4.20
N THR A 11 -18.97 0.06 -2.89
CA THR A 11 -19.12 1.09 -1.84
C THR A 11 -17.82 1.33 -1.06
N VAL A 12 -16.72 0.69 -1.48
CA VAL A 12 -15.40 0.85 -0.86
C VAL A 12 -14.95 2.31 -0.87
N ALA A 13 -14.34 2.75 0.23
CA ALA A 13 -13.83 4.12 0.38
C ALA A 13 -12.66 4.41 -0.56
N SER A 14 -12.40 5.69 -0.83
CA SER A 14 -11.23 6.13 -1.62
C SER A 14 -9.89 5.81 -0.94
N TYR A 15 -9.88 5.65 0.38
CA TYR A 15 -8.73 5.22 1.17
C TYR A 15 -9.17 4.15 2.15
N ASN A 16 -8.44 3.04 2.20
CA ASN A 16 -8.69 1.93 3.13
C ASN A 16 -7.36 1.54 3.76
N PHE A 17 -7.30 1.54 5.09
CA PHE A 17 -6.15 1.08 5.85
C PHE A 17 -6.44 -0.32 6.37
N ILE A 18 -5.60 -1.29 6.01
CA ILE A 18 -5.81 -2.71 6.28
C ILE A 18 -4.62 -3.22 7.08
N THR A 19 -4.88 -3.64 8.32
CA THR A 19 -3.90 -4.33 9.16
C THR A 19 -4.40 -5.74 9.42
N PRO A 20 -3.60 -6.78 9.17
CA PRO A 20 -3.91 -8.11 9.67
C PRO A 20 -3.91 -8.13 11.21
N ASN A 21 -4.17 -9.30 11.80
CA ASN A 21 -3.90 -9.50 13.23
C ASN A 21 -2.40 -9.80 13.45
N LEU A 22 -1.97 -9.80 14.72
CA LEU A 22 -0.57 -10.02 15.12
C LEU A 22 0.10 -11.29 14.59
N ILE A 23 -0.67 -12.29 14.17
CA ILE A 23 -0.11 -13.51 13.56
C ILE A 23 0.06 -13.32 12.06
N ASP A 24 -0.92 -12.71 11.42
CA ASP A 24 -0.98 -12.54 9.97
C ASP A 24 -0.21 -11.31 9.47
N ASP A 25 0.14 -10.36 10.35
CA ASP A 25 1.00 -9.21 10.05
C ASP A 25 2.49 -9.51 10.22
N MET A 26 2.82 -10.74 10.65
CA MET A 26 4.17 -11.26 10.89
C MET A 26 4.83 -10.75 12.18
N HIS A 27 4.11 -10.12 13.10
CA HIS A 27 4.65 -9.68 14.38
C HIS A 27 4.92 -10.86 15.34
N ASP A 28 3.88 -11.65 15.60
CA ASP A 28 3.92 -12.86 16.43
C ASP A 28 3.89 -14.15 15.58
N GLY A 29 3.67 -13.99 14.27
CA GLY A 29 3.60 -15.06 13.29
C GLY A 29 4.86 -15.18 12.42
N THR A 30 4.80 -16.11 11.48
CA THR A 30 5.86 -16.32 10.50
C THR A 30 5.59 -15.57 9.21
N ILE A 31 6.64 -15.30 8.43
CA ILE A 31 6.51 -14.77 7.07
C ILE A 31 5.56 -15.62 6.22
N ALA A 32 5.57 -16.94 6.38
CA ALA A 32 4.68 -17.84 5.63
C ALA A 32 3.19 -17.64 5.98
N GLN A 33 2.88 -17.28 7.23
CA GLN A 33 1.50 -16.96 7.62
C GLN A 33 1.04 -15.65 7.00
N GLY A 34 1.87 -14.59 7.07
CA GLY A 34 1.53 -13.33 6.42
C GLY A 34 1.45 -13.43 4.90
N ASP A 35 2.32 -14.23 4.26
CA ASP A 35 2.22 -14.53 2.83
C ASP A 35 0.92 -15.28 2.49
N THR A 36 0.53 -16.26 3.31
CA THR A 36 -0.76 -16.97 3.14
C THR A 36 -1.95 -16.01 3.28
N TRP A 37 -1.87 -15.07 4.23
CA TRP A 37 -2.89 -14.05 4.41
C TRP A 37 -2.99 -13.13 3.20
N LEU A 38 -1.87 -12.62 2.69
CA LEU A 38 -1.80 -11.79 1.48
C LEU A 38 -2.32 -12.53 0.25
N ALA A 39 -1.90 -13.78 0.06
CA ALA A 39 -2.35 -14.63 -1.04
C ALA A 39 -3.87 -14.88 -1.03
N THR A 40 -4.51 -14.80 0.13
CA THR A 40 -5.96 -14.92 0.28
C THR A 40 -6.67 -13.60 0.01
N HIS A 41 -6.17 -12.47 0.54
CA HIS A 41 -6.89 -11.21 0.55
C HIS A 41 -6.57 -10.29 -0.64
N VAL A 42 -5.32 -10.24 -1.09
CA VAL A 42 -4.91 -9.38 -2.21
C VAL A 42 -5.70 -9.71 -3.49
N PRO A 43 -5.90 -10.99 -3.89
CA PRO A 43 -6.70 -11.30 -5.07
C PRO A 43 -8.15 -10.81 -5.02
N VAL A 44 -8.75 -10.67 -3.83
CA VAL A 44 -10.10 -10.10 -3.69
C VAL A 44 -10.10 -8.63 -4.11
N ILE A 45 -9.10 -7.86 -3.65
CA ILE A 45 -8.93 -6.45 -4.01
C ILE A 45 -8.61 -6.32 -5.50
N LEU A 46 -7.67 -7.12 -6.03
CA LEU A 46 -7.29 -7.10 -7.44
C LEU A 46 -8.47 -7.38 -8.39
N ASN A 47 -9.45 -8.17 -7.94
CA ASN A 47 -10.63 -8.49 -8.72
C ASN A 47 -11.76 -7.45 -8.65
N SER A 48 -11.68 -6.50 -7.71
CA SER A 48 -12.69 -5.46 -7.52
C SER A 48 -12.73 -4.43 -8.66
N ALA A 49 -13.87 -3.74 -8.78
CA ALA A 49 -13.99 -2.63 -9.72
C ALA A 49 -13.05 -1.46 -9.34
N ALA A 50 -12.89 -1.20 -8.04
CA ALA A 50 -12.03 -0.13 -7.52
C ALA A 50 -10.58 -0.28 -7.99
N TYR A 51 -10.01 -1.49 -7.91
CA TYR A 51 -8.67 -1.75 -8.41
C TYR A 51 -8.60 -1.63 -9.93
N LYS A 52 -9.51 -2.29 -10.65
CA LYS A 52 -9.54 -2.32 -12.12
C LYS A 52 -9.74 -0.93 -12.75
N GLN A 53 -10.35 0.00 -12.04
CA GLN A 53 -10.57 1.39 -12.47
C GLN A 53 -9.40 2.32 -12.12
N GLY A 54 -8.21 1.78 -11.84
CA GLY A 54 -6.99 2.56 -11.62
C GLY A 54 -6.59 2.70 -10.16
N GLY A 55 -7.13 1.87 -9.26
CA GLY A 55 -6.72 1.82 -7.87
C GLY A 55 -5.26 1.39 -7.67
N VAL A 56 -4.78 1.59 -6.45
CA VAL A 56 -3.43 1.23 -6.03
C VAL A 56 -3.48 0.49 -4.69
N ILE A 57 -2.63 -0.51 -4.55
CA ILE A 57 -2.36 -1.21 -3.28
C ILE A 57 -0.91 -0.93 -2.93
N PHE A 58 -0.69 -0.41 -1.74
CA PHE A 58 0.62 -0.32 -1.11
C PHE A 58 0.70 -1.42 -0.04
N ILE A 59 1.70 -2.29 -0.13
CA ILE A 59 2.02 -3.27 0.91
C ILE A 59 3.35 -2.86 1.53
N THR A 60 3.33 -2.63 2.84
CA THR A 60 4.48 -2.14 3.61
C THR A 60 4.43 -2.69 5.03
N TRP A 61 5.54 -2.60 5.74
CA TRP A 61 5.65 -2.89 7.17
C TRP A 61 5.77 -1.58 7.94
N ASP A 62 5.37 -1.55 9.20
CA ASP A 62 5.55 -0.38 10.06
C ASP A 62 7.00 -0.26 10.56
N GLU A 63 7.65 -1.40 10.84
CA GLU A 63 9.05 -1.49 11.26
C GLU A 63 9.76 -2.75 10.72
N GLY A 64 11.09 -2.80 10.87
CA GLY A 64 11.86 -4.03 10.73
C GLY A 64 12.07 -4.69 12.10
N GLU A 65 12.39 -6.00 12.11
CA GLU A 65 12.60 -6.85 13.31
C GLU A 65 13.45 -6.21 14.44
N GLY A 66 14.36 -5.29 14.12
CA GLY A 66 15.28 -4.65 15.07
C GLY A 66 15.26 -3.13 15.08
N GLY A 67 14.24 -2.47 14.49
CA GLY A 67 14.10 -1.01 14.43
C GLY A 67 13.73 -0.49 13.03
N ASP A 68 14.15 0.73 12.69
CA ASP A 68 13.79 1.46 11.45
C ASP A 68 14.39 0.86 10.15
N GLY A 69 14.86 -0.39 10.18
CA GLY A 69 15.58 -1.04 9.06
C GLY A 69 14.77 -1.03 7.77
N PRO A 70 15.43 -1.19 6.59
CA PRO A 70 14.70 -1.09 5.33
C PRO A 70 13.58 -2.11 5.30
N ILE A 71 12.36 -1.59 5.23
CA ILE A 71 11.12 -2.35 5.10
C ILE A 71 10.78 -2.55 3.63
N GLY A 72 9.97 -3.57 3.34
CA GLY A 72 9.41 -3.74 2.01
C GLY A 72 8.43 -2.60 1.68
N MET A 73 8.48 -2.10 0.45
CA MET A 73 7.43 -1.27 -0.15
C MET A 73 7.07 -1.86 -1.50
N ILE A 74 5.87 -2.43 -1.60
CA ILE A 74 5.39 -3.09 -2.82
C ILE A 74 4.17 -2.32 -3.32
N VAL A 75 4.21 -1.92 -4.60
CA VAL A 75 3.13 -1.20 -5.27
C VAL A 75 2.47 -2.08 -6.31
N LEU A 76 1.16 -2.28 -6.19
CA LEU A 76 0.33 -2.91 -7.22
C LEU A 76 -0.67 -1.89 -7.74
N SER A 77 -0.67 -1.65 -9.05
CA SER A 77 -1.67 -0.81 -9.71
C SER A 77 -1.69 -1.11 -11.22
N PRO A 78 -2.82 -0.94 -11.92
CA PRO A 78 -2.84 -0.91 -13.39
C PRO A 78 -1.92 0.17 -13.98
N LYS A 79 -1.51 1.17 -13.19
CA LYS A 79 -0.61 2.25 -13.58
C LYS A 79 0.85 2.05 -13.13
N ALA A 80 1.13 1.03 -12.32
CA ALA A 80 2.49 0.76 -11.82
C ALA A 80 3.43 0.26 -12.94
N LYS A 81 4.72 0.52 -12.82
CA LYS A 81 5.75 -0.11 -13.66
C LYS A 81 5.83 -1.60 -13.31
N VAL A 82 5.72 -2.49 -14.29
CA VAL A 82 5.73 -3.95 -14.07
C VAL A 82 7.17 -4.48 -13.97
N GLY A 83 7.45 -5.28 -12.94
CA GLY A 83 8.78 -5.89 -12.73
C GLY A 83 9.89 -4.86 -12.46
N TYR A 84 9.50 -3.69 -11.93
CA TYR A 84 10.39 -2.56 -11.72
C TYR A 84 10.79 -2.42 -10.26
N GLN A 85 12.03 -1.99 -10.05
CA GLN A 85 12.56 -1.55 -8.76
C GLN A 85 13.49 -0.36 -9.00
N ASN A 86 13.68 0.47 -7.98
CA ASN A 86 14.67 1.54 -7.96
C ASN A 86 15.47 1.50 -6.65
N SER A 87 16.44 2.40 -6.52
CA SER A 87 17.25 2.59 -5.31
C SER A 87 17.06 3.99 -4.72
N ILE A 88 15.94 4.64 -5.00
CA ILE A 88 15.60 5.94 -4.40
C ILE A 88 15.29 5.68 -2.93
N HIS A 89 15.81 6.53 -2.05
CA HIS A 89 15.53 6.42 -0.62
C HIS A 89 14.12 6.91 -0.32
N TYR A 90 13.30 6.05 0.28
CA TYR A 90 11.95 6.36 0.75
C TYR A 90 11.82 6.04 2.24
N ASP A 91 10.88 6.72 2.88
CA ASP A 91 10.45 6.50 4.25
C ASP A 91 8.91 6.52 4.34
N HIS A 92 8.35 6.36 5.54
CA HIS A 92 6.89 6.42 5.75
C HIS A 92 6.28 7.78 5.34
N SER A 93 7.05 8.86 5.42
CA SER A 93 6.61 10.18 4.98
C SER A 93 6.52 10.28 3.45
N SER A 94 7.33 9.51 2.71
CA SER A 94 7.25 9.35 1.25
C SER A 94 5.94 8.67 0.84
N THR A 95 5.52 7.65 1.59
CA THR A 95 4.21 6.98 1.42
C THR A 95 3.06 7.95 1.72
N LEU A 96 3.13 8.70 2.82
CA LEU A 96 2.11 9.69 3.18
C LEU A 96 1.98 10.76 2.09
N ARG A 97 3.09 11.33 1.63
CA ARG A 97 3.12 12.31 0.54
C ARG A 97 2.40 11.79 -0.69
N THR A 98 2.73 10.56 -1.11
CA THR A 98 2.13 9.93 -2.28
C THR A 98 0.61 9.82 -2.14
N VAL A 99 0.12 9.40 -0.98
CA VAL A 99 -1.32 9.29 -0.70
C VAL A 99 -1.99 10.65 -0.69
N GLU A 100 -1.37 11.67 -0.08
CA GLU A 100 -1.88 13.05 -0.08
C GLU A 100 -1.99 13.61 -1.50
N GLU A 101 -1.00 13.36 -2.35
CA GLU A 101 -1.02 13.80 -3.75
C GLU A 101 -2.13 13.11 -4.56
N ILE A 102 -2.27 11.78 -4.44
CA ILE A 102 -3.34 11.01 -5.12
C ILE A 102 -4.73 11.50 -4.68
N LEU A 103 -4.92 11.73 -3.39
CA LEU A 103 -6.19 12.17 -2.82
C LEU A 103 -6.39 13.70 -2.89
N LYS A 104 -5.41 14.44 -3.42
CA LYS A 104 -5.40 15.91 -3.51
C LYS A 104 -5.61 16.61 -2.17
N VAL A 105 -5.04 16.03 -1.11
CA VAL A 105 -5.04 16.60 0.24
C VAL A 105 -3.99 17.70 0.31
N SER A 106 -4.38 18.87 0.81
CA SER A 106 -3.47 19.98 1.06
C SER A 106 -3.91 20.78 2.29
N PRO A 107 -2.98 21.38 3.06
CA PRO A 107 -1.52 21.27 2.91
C PRO A 107 -0.98 19.88 3.27
N MET A 108 0.20 19.53 2.76
CA MET A 108 0.89 18.27 3.12
C MET A 108 1.23 18.24 4.60
N LEU A 109 1.09 17.06 5.23
CA LEU A 109 1.29 16.89 6.66
C LEU A 109 2.72 16.51 7.03
N GLY A 110 3.30 17.21 8.00
CA GLY A 110 4.55 16.82 8.65
C GLY A 110 5.71 16.57 7.68
N GLY A 111 6.34 15.39 7.79
CA GLY A 111 7.47 14.99 6.94
C GLY A 111 7.12 14.88 5.45
N ALA A 112 5.87 14.59 5.10
CA ALA A 112 5.43 14.44 3.71
C ALA A 112 5.70 15.69 2.87
N ALA A 113 5.65 16.88 3.48
CA ALA A 113 5.94 18.15 2.83
C ALA A 113 7.37 18.24 2.26
N ASN A 114 8.31 17.42 2.75
CA ASN A 114 9.73 17.50 2.42
C ASN A 114 10.30 16.21 1.81
N GLN A 115 9.50 15.13 1.71
CA GLN A 115 9.97 13.86 1.17
C GLN A 115 9.79 13.72 -0.34
N THR A 116 10.50 12.76 -0.92
CA THR A 116 10.28 12.31 -2.30
C THR A 116 9.07 11.39 -2.32
N ASP A 117 8.12 11.59 -3.24
CA ASP A 117 6.98 10.68 -3.41
C ASP A 117 7.39 9.38 -4.14
N LEU A 118 6.46 8.43 -4.21
CA LEU A 118 6.66 7.14 -4.87
C LEU A 118 6.38 7.17 -6.38
N SER A 119 6.29 8.35 -7.03
CA SER A 119 5.86 8.48 -8.44
C SER A 119 6.73 7.71 -9.42
N ASP A 120 8.02 7.51 -9.11
CA ASP A 120 8.92 6.71 -9.94
C ASP A 120 8.50 5.22 -10.03
N LEU A 121 7.65 4.73 -9.14
CA LEU A 121 7.10 3.36 -9.25
C LEU A 121 5.97 3.25 -10.28
N PHE A 122 5.52 4.37 -10.87
CA PHE A 122 4.38 4.42 -11.79
C PHE A 122 4.78 4.81 -13.22
N THR A 123 4.06 4.26 -14.20
CA THR A 123 4.12 4.71 -15.61
C THR A 123 3.29 5.98 -15.82
N SER A 124 2.22 6.13 -15.04
CA SER A 124 1.40 7.34 -14.92
C SER A 124 0.96 7.47 -13.47
N PHE A 125 1.11 8.65 -12.88
CA PHE A 125 0.74 8.83 -11.48
C PHE A 125 -0.79 8.61 -11.29
N PRO A 126 -1.22 7.91 -10.23
CA PRO A 126 -2.63 7.54 -10.04
C PRO A 126 -3.60 8.71 -9.94
#